data_AF-A0A6C0J199-F1
#
_entry.id   AF-A0A6C0J199-F1
#
_cell.length_a   1.000
_cell.length_b   1.000
_cell.length_c   1.000
_cell.angle_alpha   90.00
_cell.angle_beta   90.00
_cell.angle_gamma   90.00
#
_symmetry.space_group_name_H-M   'P 1'
#
loop_
_entity.id
_entity.type
_entity.pdbx_description
1 polymer ?
#
loop_
_entity_poly.entity_id
_entity_poly.type
_entity_poly.pdbx_seq_one_letter_code
_entity_poly.pdbx_strand_id
1 'polypeptide(L)'
;MNCEYCKKNFKSKSSLKAHQKNAKFCIKIQEEQTQSNQELKKEITNNQDSPKENNSQIIEIHPESDSPVQKSKICKFCEKVFSEEDDIPEHFDIICKVQLERHRKFFNEVLKQNEFLKNELNFANDELNKTNILNEFHENNNKLRNNKIIENYLHTDIDSIKQVIDDNLKYEHIIGGQEGIARFVFKFLLNNNSNIYSCVNHEKKFFNFLNEQGDMIKDKNAKVLTSLLWQAEIFQKVHKLSVQKFLDMNPQELKFSMVYYEDIKNMEYDNEKFRDCLLTLL
;
A
#
# COMPACT_ATOMS: atom_id res chain seq x y z
N MET A 1 -26.11 -19.68 -1.53
CA MET A 1 -26.01 -19.28 -2.96
C MET A 1 -25.92 -17.77 -2.97
N ASN A 2 -24.91 -17.21 -3.65
CA ASN A 2 -24.49 -15.85 -3.36
C ASN A 2 -24.86 -14.94 -4.52
N CYS A 3 -25.32 -13.72 -4.21
CA CYS A 3 -25.54 -12.72 -5.24
C CYS A 3 -24.19 -12.21 -5.75
N GLU A 4 -23.96 -12.29 -7.05
CA GLU A 4 -22.71 -11.88 -7.69
C GLU A 4 -22.46 -10.35 -7.58
N TYR A 5 -23.52 -9.56 -7.40
CA TYR A 5 -23.44 -8.09 -7.34
C TYR A 5 -23.29 -7.53 -5.92
N CYS A 6 -24.01 -8.10 -4.95
CA CYS A 6 -24.01 -7.59 -3.57
C CYS A 6 -23.45 -8.58 -2.54
N LYS A 7 -22.99 -9.75 -3.00
CA LYS A 7 -22.40 -10.84 -2.19
C LYS A 7 -23.28 -11.37 -1.05
N LYS A 8 -24.58 -11.02 -1.01
CA LYS A 8 -25.54 -11.56 -0.02
C LYS A 8 -25.81 -13.05 -0.27
N ASN A 9 -25.94 -13.78 0.84
CA ASN A 9 -26.21 -15.21 0.87
C ASN A 9 -27.71 -15.52 0.88
N PHE A 10 -28.16 -16.40 -0.02
CA PHE A 10 -29.55 -16.84 -0.14
C PHE A 10 -29.68 -18.35 0.03
N LYS A 11 -30.80 -18.74 0.67
CA LYS A 11 -31.14 -20.13 0.99
C LYS A 11 -31.67 -20.93 -0.21
N SER A 12 -32.16 -20.26 -1.25
CA SER A 12 -32.71 -20.93 -2.44
C SER A 12 -32.38 -20.20 -3.75
N LYS A 13 -32.36 -20.94 -4.87
CA LYS A 13 -32.12 -20.38 -6.21
C LYS A 13 -33.22 -19.39 -6.61
N SER A 14 -34.47 -19.66 -6.24
CA SER A 14 -35.61 -18.80 -6.55
C SER A 14 -35.51 -17.45 -5.83
N SER A 15 -35.10 -17.46 -4.56
CA SER A 15 -34.88 -16.24 -3.78
C SER A 15 -33.70 -15.42 -4.31
N LEU A 16 -32.62 -16.07 -4.74
CA LEU A 16 -31.48 -15.41 -5.38
C LEU A 16 -31.89 -14.72 -6.69
N LYS A 17 -32.63 -15.41 -7.56
CA LYS A 17 -33.10 -14.85 -8.84
C LYS A 17 -34.04 -13.66 -8.63
N ALA A 18 -34.98 -13.77 -7.70
CA ALA A 18 -35.88 -12.66 -7.37
C ALA A 18 -35.10 -11.46 -6.81
N HIS A 19 -34.09 -11.72 -5.98
CA HIS A 19 -33.22 -10.68 -5.46
C HIS A 19 -32.41 -9.98 -6.57
N GLN A 20 -31.77 -10.72 -7.47
CA GLN A 20 -30.99 -10.13 -8.57
C GLN A 20 -31.84 -9.27 -9.51
N LYS A 21 -33.10 -9.66 -9.76
CA LYS A 21 -34.01 -8.93 -10.67
C LYS A 21 -34.68 -7.71 -10.07
N ASN A 22 -34.89 -7.69 -8.75
CA ASN A 22 -35.75 -6.67 -8.11
C ASN A 22 -34.99 -5.77 -7.13
N ALA A 23 -33.81 -6.19 -6.65
CA ALA A 23 -33.04 -5.37 -5.73
C ALA A 23 -32.41 -4.20 -6.50
N LYS A 24 -32.92 -2.98 -6.28
CA LYS A 24 -32.46 -1.73 -6.91
C LYS A 24 -30.93 -1.60 -6.96
N PHE A 25 -30.25 -2.00 -5.89
CA PHE A 25 -28.78 -1.98 -5.82
C PHE A 25 -28.11 -2.95 -6.81
N CYS A 26 -28.65 -4.16 -6.98
CA CYS A 26 -28.10 -5.15 -7.91
C CYS A 26 -28.42 -4.80 -9.37
N ILE A 27 -29.62 -4.26 -9.63
CA ILE A 27 -30.03 -3.77 -10.95
C ILE A 27 -29.10 -2.65 -11.41
N LYS A 28 -28.78 -1.70 -10.53
CA LYS A 28 -27.86 -0.61 -10.84
C LYS A 28 -26.47 -1.11 -11.24
N ILE A 29 -25.93 -2.09 -10.51
CA ILE A 29 -24.65 -2.73 -10.85
C ILE A 29 -24.75 -3.49 -12.19
N GLN A 30 -25.87 -4.14 -12.47
CA GLN A 30 -26.11 -4.82 -13.75
C GLN A 30 -26.18 -3.83 -14.93
N GLU A 31 -26.84 -2.69 -14.76
CA GLU A 31 -26.95 -1.63 -15.77
C GLU A 31 -25.57 -1.01 -16.07
N GLU A 32 -24.80 -0.70 -15.02
CA GLU A 32 -23.42 -0.18 -15.10
C GLU A 32 -22.48 -1.18 -15.81
N GLN A 33 -22.59 -2.49 -15.52
CA GLN A 33 -21.81 -3.53 -16.20
C GLN A 33 -22.24 -3.77 -17.66
N THR A 34 -23.50 -3.51 -18.00
CA THR A 34 -24.00 -3.67 -19.37
C THR A 34 -23.56 -2.50 -20.26
N GLN A 35 -23.51 -1.28 -19.73
CA GLN A 35 -22.96 -0.11 -20.42
C GLN A 35 -21.45 -0.25 -20.65
N SER A 36 -20.68 -0.64 -19.62
CA SER A 36 -19.24 -0.86 -19.75
C SER A 36 -18.88 -1.96 -20.78
N ASN A 37 -19.68 -3.02 -20.90
CA ASN A 37 -19.47 -4.07 -21.91
C ASN A 37 -19.92 -3.69 -23.33
N GLN A 38 -20.80 -2.70 -23.50
CA GLN A 38 -21.17 -2.15 -24.80
C GLN A 38 -20.13 -1.15 -25.32
N GLU A 39 -19.44 -0.45 -24.41
CA GLU A 39 -18.32 0.46 -24.70
C GLU A 39 -17.06 -0.34 -25.12
N LEU A 40 -16.71 -1.41 -24.41
CA LEU A 40 -15.56 -2.27 -24.73
C LEU A 40 -15.64 -2.95 -26.11
N LYS A 41 -16.86 -3.20 -26.62
CA LYS A 41 -17.07 -3.83 -27.94
C LYS A 41 -16.91 -2.86 -29.11
N LYS A 42 -16.94 -1.54 -28.87
CA LYS A 42 -16.69 -0.53 -29.91
C LYS A 42 -15.20 -0.14 -30.02
N GLU A 43 -14.42 -0.38 -28.97
CA GLU A 43 -13.00 0.01 -28.87
C GLU A 43 -12.01 -0.95 -29.56
N ILE A 44 -12.42 -2.18 -29.91
CA ILE A 44 -11.49 -3.17 -30.51
C ILE A 44 -11.32 -2.95 -32.04
N THR A 45 -12.17 -2.15 -32.69
CA THR A 45 -12.11 -1.96 -34.15
C THR A 45 -11.22 -0.82 -34.65
N ASN A 46 -10.81 0.15 -33.82
CA ASN A 46 -10.09 1.33 -34.31
C ASN A 46 -8.91 1.68 -33.40
N ASN A 47 -7.80 0.97 -33.52
CA ASN A 47 -6.52 1.38 -32.96
C ASN A 47 -5.41 1.26 -34.01
N GLN A 48 -5.08 2.37 -34.67
CA GLN A 48 -3.71 2.66 -35.08
C GLN A 48 -3.38 4.14 -34.85
N ASP A 49 -2.24 4.32 -34.16
CA ASP A 49 -1.34 5.48 -34.10
C ASP A 49 -1.60 6.65 -33.13
N SER A 50 -0.64 6.79 -32.21
CA SER A 50 -0.34 7.94 -31.34
C SER A 50 0.70 8.88 -32.00
N PRO A 51 1.16 9.97 -31.37
CA PRO A 51 0.43 11.11 -30.80
C PRO A 51 0.99 12.45 -31.33
N LYS A 52 0.16 13.47 -31.59
CA LYS A 52 0.65 14.87 -31.65
C LYS A 52 -0.36 15.87 -31.08
N GLU A 53 0.17 16.77 -30.28
CA GLU A 53 -0.46 17.93 -29.69
C GLU A 53 -1.19 18.76 -30.75
N ASN A 54 -2.48 19.05 -30.52
CA ASN A 54 -3.10 20.35 -30.80
C ASN A 54 -4.51 20.37 -30.21
N ASN A 55 -4.78 21.42 -29.43
CA ASN A 55 -6.11 21.74 -28.95
C ASN A 55 -6.97 22.18 -30.14
N SER A 56 -8.20 21.64 -30.19
CA SER A 56 -9.26 21.98 -31.15
C SER A 56 -9.06 21.43 -32.58
N GLN A 57 -9.48 20.19 -32.83
CA GLN A 57 -9.78 19.74 -34.19
C GLN A 57 -11.28 19.92 -34.45
N ILE A 58 -11.58 20.82 -35.39
CA ILE A 58 -12.88 20.93 -36.04
C ILE A 58 -12.95 19.79 -37.06
N ILE A 59 -13.89 18.86 -36.90
CA ILE A 59 -14.16 17.83 -37.90
C ILE A 59 -15.37 18.30 -38.70
N GLU A 60 -15.16 18.72 -39.94
CA GLU A 60 -16.25 18.99 -40.89
C GLU A 60 -16.73 17.66 -41.47
N ILE A 61 -17.93 17.24 -41.04
CA ILE A 61 -18.65 16.11 -41.66
C ILE A 61 -19.61 16.73 -42.68
N HIS A 62 -19.32 16.57 -43.96
CA HIS A 62 -20.34 16.76 -44.99
C HIS A 62 -21.25 15.53 -45.04
N PRO A 63 -22.57 15.73 -44.97
CA PRO A 63 -23.43 15.08 -45.95
C PRO A 63 -24.50 16.02 -46.51
N GLU A 64 -24.93 15.69 -47.73
CA GLU A 64 -26.03 16.30 -48.49
C GLU A 64 -27.33 16.34 -47.67
N SER A 65 -27.81 17.53 -47.28
CA SER A 65 -29.22 17.94 -47.16
C SER A 65 -29.36 19.21 -46.30
N ASP A 66 -30.20 20.14 -46.79
CA ASP A 66 -30.42 21.48 -46.25
C ASP A 66 -30.97 21.51 -44.80
N SER A 67 -30.10 21.69 -43.81
CA SER A 67 -30.47 22.14 -42.46
C SER A 67 -29.32 22.91 -41.79
N PRO A 68 -29.62 23.91 -40.92
CA PRO A 68 -28.60 24.76 -40.35
C PRO A 68 -27.67 23.94 -39.45
N VAL A 69 -26.38 23.91 -39.80
CA VAL A 69 -25.32 23.20 -39.08
C VAL A 69 -25.22 23.71 -37.64
N GLN A 70 -25.76 22.96 -36.68
CA GLN A 70 -25.52 23.18 -35.26
C GLN A 70 -24.11 22.69 -34.93
N LYS A 71 -23.19 23.63 -34.65
CA LYS A 71 -21.83 23.33 -34.19
C LYS A 71 -21.88 22.81 -32.76
N SER A 72 -22.02 21.49 -32.58
CA SER A 72 -21.94 20.87 -31.26
C SER A 72 -20.48 20.58 -30.89
N LYS A 73 -20.05 20.97 -29.68
CA LYS A 73 -18.71 20.63 -29.14
C LYS A 73 -18.83 19.58 -28.04
N ILE A 74 -17.82 18.70 -27.95
CA ILE A 74 -17.80 17.56 -27.03
C ILE A 74 -16.71 17.78 -25.96
N CYS A 75 -17.05 17.58 -24.69
CA CYS A 75 -16.06 17.58 -23.61
C CYS A 75 -15.18 16.33 -23.68
N LYS A 76 -13.86 16.50 -23.79
CA LYS A 76 -12.90 15.38 -23.89
C LYS A 76 -12.77 14.51 -22.64
N PHE A 77 -13.31 14.96 -21.49
CA PHE A 77 -13.16 14.26 -20.21
C PHE A 77 -14.39 13.44 -19.80
N CYS A 78 -15.57 13.82 -20.29
CA CYS A 78 -16.82 13.15 -19.94
C CYS A 78 -17.78 12.95 -21.13
N GLU A 79 -17.31 13.24 -22.35
CA GLU A 79 -18.00 13.03 -23.63
C GLU A 79 -19.37 13.70 -23.78
N LYS A 80 -19.68 14.68 -22.91
CA LYS A 80 -20.92 15.45 -23.01
C LYS A 80 -20.89 16.39 -24.21
N VAL A 81 -22.00 16.43 -24.94
CA VAL A 81 -22.23 17.30 -26.09
C VAL A 81 -22.90 18.59 -25.62
N PHE A 82 -22.35 19.74 -26.03
CA PHE A 82 -22.88 21.07 -25.74
C PHE A 82 -23.37 21.75 -27.02
N SER A 83 -24.46 22.50 -26.89
CA SER A 83 -25.15 23.17 -27.99
C SER A 83 -24.57 24.56 -28.29
N GLU A 84 -23.94 25.22 -27.32
CA GLU A 84 -23.38 26.57 -27.44
C GLU A 84 -21.92 26.63 -26.96
N GLU A 85 -21.14 27.62 -27.43
CA GLU A 85 -19.70 27.74 -27.13
C GLU A 85 -19.40 28.16 -25.69
N ASP A 86 -20.31 28.89 -25.05
CA ASP A 86 -20.14 29.49 -23.72
C ASP A 86 -20.35 28.49 -22.56
N ASP A 87 -20.97 27.33 -22.82
CA ASP A 87 -21.28 26.32 -21.79
C ASP A 87 -20.09 25.41 -21.41
N ILE A 88 -19.06 25.36 -22.27
CA ILE A 88 -17.93 24.41 -22.12
C ILE A 88 -16.93 24.86 -21.05
N PRO A 89 -16.53 26.14 -20.96
CA PRO A 89 -15.66 26.61 -19.89
C PRO A 89 -16.30 26.39 -18.51
N GLU A 90 -17.58 26.69 -18.36
CA GLU A 90 -18.31 26.55 -17.09
C GLU A 90 -18.49 25.08 -16.69
N HIS A 91 -18.79 24.20 -17.66
CA HIS A 91 -18.80 22.75 -17.46
C HIS A 91 -17.42 22.19 -17.04
N PHE A 92 -16.34 22.69 -17.65
CA PHE A 92 -14.99 22.27 -17.35
C PHE A 92 -14.59 22.67 -15.92
N ASP A 93 -14.88 23.90 -15.52
CA ASP A 93 -14.50 24.44 -14.20
C ASP A 93 -15.29 23.82 -13.04
N ILE A 94 -16.59 23.52 -13.24
CA ILE A 94 -17.47 23.06 -12.15
C ILE A 94 -17.53 21.53 -12.06
N ILE A 95 -17.72 20.83 -13.18
CA ILE A 95 -18.03 19.39 -13.18
C ILE A 95 -16.79 18.55 -13.47
N CYS A 96 -16.06 18.85 -14.55
CA CYS A 96 -14.90 18.05 -14.93
C CYS A 96 -13.73 18.22 -13.96
N LYS A 97 -13.51 19.41 -13.40
CA LYS A 97 -12.46 19.63 -12.39
C LYS A 97 -12.69 18.84 -11.10
N VAL A 98 -13.94 18.78 -10.62
CA VAL A 98 -14.31 18.00 -9.43
C VAL A 98 -14.18 16.49 -9.70
N GLN A 99 -14.58 16.01 -10.88
CA GLN A 99 -14.37 14.62 -11.27
C GLN A 99 -12.88 14.28 -11.43
N LEU A 100 -12.09 15.18 -12.03
CA LEU A 100 -10.66 15.01 -12.19
C LEU A 100 -9.95 14.95 -10.83
N GLU A 101 -10.32 15.81 -9.88
CA GLU A 101 -9.77 15.75 -8.51
C GLU A 101 -10.18 14.48 -7.78
N ARG A 102 -11.42 14.00 -7.96
CA ARG A 102 -11.86 12.71 -7.40
C ARG A 102 -11.09 11.54 -8.01
N HIS A 103 -10.96 11.49 -9.32
CA HIS A 103 -10.16 10.47 -10.01
C HIS A 103 -8.71 10.53 -9.59
N ARG A 104 -8.13 11.72 -9.42
CA ARG A 104 -6.77 11.88 -8.93
C ARG A 104 -6.60 11.39 -7.50
N LYS A 105 -7.56 11.67 -6.60
CA LYS A 105 -7.55 11.15 -5.23
C LYS A 105 -7.66 9.63 -5.20
N PHE A 106 -8.59 9.07 -5.96
CA PHE A 106 -8.78 7.63 -6.08
C PHE A 106 -7.55 6.94 -6.67
N PHE A 107 -6.98 7.48 -7.75
CA PHE A 107 -5.76 6.97 -8.36
C PHE A 107 -4.58 6.98 -7.38
N ASN A 108 -4.43 8.04 -6.59
CA ASN A 108 -3.42 8.11 -5.54
C ASN A 108 -3.63 7.07 -4.43
N GLU A 109 -4.88 6.80 -4.03
CA GLU A 109 -5.19 5.75 -3.06
C GLU A 109 -4.88 4.36 -3.60
N VAL A 110 -5.22 4.10 -4.86
CA VAL A 110 -4.89 2.84 -5.55
C VAL A 110 -3.38 2.66 -5.70
N LEU A 111 -2.63 3.72 -6.02
CA LEU A 111 -1.17 3.67 -6.07
C LEU A 111 -0.56 3.31 -4.71
N LYS A 112 -1.03 3.92 -3.62
CA LYS A 112 -0.61 3.56 -2.26
C LYS A 112 -0.86 2.09 -1.93
N GLN A 113 -2.05 1.59 -2.27
CA GLN A 113 -2.40 0.19 -2.03
C GLN A 113 -1.54 -0.75 -2.87
N ASN A 114 -1.26 -0.41 -4.14
CA ASN A 114 -0.40 -1.21 -4.99
C ASN A 114 1.05 -1.26 -4.48
N GLU A 115 1.59 -0.13 -4.03
CA GLU A 115 2.95 -0.08 -3.48
C GLU A 115 3.05 -0.89 -2.18
N PHE A 116 2.04 -0.78 -1.31
CA PHE A 116 1.93 -1.58 -0.09
C PHE A 116 1.86 -3.09 -0.41
N LEU A 117 0.96 -3.51 -1.30
CA LEU A 117 0.81 -4.91 -1.71
C LEU A 117 2.08 -5.46 -2.37
N LYS A 118 2.77 -4.66 -3.18
CA LYS A 118 4.04 -5.06 -3.80
C LYS A 118 5.11 -5.33 -2.73
N ASN A 119 5.16 -4.52 -1.69
CA ASN A 119 6.08 -4.72 -0.57
C ASN A 119 5.71 -5.95 0.27
N GLU A 120 4.42 -6.19 0.52
CA GLU A 120 3.96 -7.42 1.18
C GLU A 120 4.29 -8.67 0.37
N LEU A 121 4.12 -8.62 -0.96
CA LEU A 121 4.46 -9.72 -1.85
C LEU A 121 5.96 -10.00 -1.85
N ASN A 122 6.79 -8.96 -1.88
CA ASN A 122 8.24 -9.12 -1.79
C ASN A 122 8.66 -9.73 -0.44
N PHE A 123 8.06 -9.27 0.66
CA PHE A 123 8.31 -9.85 1.98
C PHE A 123 7.91 -11.32 2.05
N ALA A 124 6.73 -11.67 1.53
CA ALA A 124 6.26 -13.06 1.48
C ALA A 124 7.13 -13.94 0.58
N ASN A 125 7.61 -13.42 -0.56
CA ASN A 125 8.53 -14.15 -1.44
C ASN A 125 9.90 -14.36 -0.78
N ASP A 126 10.41 -13.40 -0.03
CA ASP A 126 11.65 -13.56 0.75
C ASP A 126 11.50 -14.66 1.82
N GLU A 127 10.36 -14.72 2.51
CA GLU A 127 10.03 -15.77 3.48
C GLU A 127 9.91 -17.16 2.80
N LEU A 128 9.26 -17.23 1.63
CA LEU A 128 9.13 -18.47 0.86
C LEU A 128 10.49 -18.98 0.33
N ASN A 129 11.35 -18.08 -0.15
CA ASN A 129 12.69 -18.44 -0.60
C ASN A 129 13.55 -18.97 0.55
N LYS A 130 13.42 -18.42 1.76
CA LYS A 130 14.11 -18.94 2.95
C LYS A 130 13.61 -20.32 3.37
N THR A 131 12.30 -20.58 3.32
CA THR A 131 11.76 -21.92 3.64
C THR A 131 12.17 -22.98 2.61
N ASN A 132 12.25 -22.62 1.32
CA ASN A 132 12.80 -23.51 0.30
C ASN A 132 14.30 -23.79 0.49
N ILE A 133 15.09 -22.77 0.84
CA ILE A 133 16.51 -22.95 1.20
C ILE A 133 16.65 -23.83 2.46
N LEU A 134 15.81 -23.65 3.47
CA LEU A 134 15.81 -24.49 4.68
C LEU A 134 15.49 -25.96 4.37
N ASN A 135 14.59 -26.21 3.43
CA ASN A 135 14.24 -27.57 2.99
C ASN A 135 15.38 -28.23 2.20
N GLU A 136 16.11 -27.47 1.37
CA GLU A 136 17.33 -27.97 0.70
C GLU A 136 18.51 -28.21 1.67
N PHE A 137 18.60 -27.45 2.76
CA PHE A 137 19.61 -27.66 3.81
C PHE A 137 19.27 -28.83 4.73
N HIS A 138 17.99 -29.14 4.96
CA HIS A 138 17.57 -30.27 5.79
C HIS A 138 17.89 -31.64 5.17
N GLU A 139 18.04 -31.73 3.84
CA GLU A 139 18.48 -32.97 3.18
C GLU A 139 20.01 -33.19 3.26
N ASN A 140 20.81 -32.14 3.55
CA ASN A 140 22.28 -32.22 3.51
C ASN A 140 23.01 -32.18 4.87
N ASN A 141 22.34 -31.85 5.98
CA ASN A 141 23.00 -31.57 7.26
C ASN A 141 22.77 -32.60 8.39
N ASN A 142 22.96 -33.90 8.10
CA ASN A 142 23.21 -34.89 9.17
C ASN A 142 24.68 -34.94 9.64
N LYS A 143 25.55 -34.05 9.16
CA LYS A 143 26.95 -33.94 9.57
C LYS A 143 27.42 -32.49 9.63
N LEU A 144 27.01 -31.73 10.64
CA LEU A 144 27.84 -30.67 11.27
C LEU A 144 27.04 -30.02 12.42
N ARG A 145 27.00 -30.69 13.57
CA ARG A 145 26.46 -30.13 14.80
C ARG A 145 27.62 -29.57 15.63
N ASN A 146 28.11 -28.39 15.24
CA ASN A 146 29.10 -27.65 16.05
C ASN A 146 28.49 -26.35 16.55
N ASN A 147 28.17 -26.36 17.84
CA ASN A 147 27.95 -25.25 18.78
C ASN A 147 27.92 -23.82 18.21
N LYS A 148 26.74 -23.36 17.79
CA LYS A 148 26.36 -21.95 17.94
C LYS A 148 25.43 -21.90 19.13
N ILE A 149 25.89 -21.37 20.26
CA ILE A 149 24.99 -21.05 21.38
C ILE A 149 23.99 -20.07 20.80
N ILE A 150 22.72 -20.48 20.72
CA ILE A 150 21.64 -19.57 20.34
C ILE A 150 21.48 -18.66 21.55
N GLU A 151 22.06 -17.47 21.48
CA GLU A 151 21.86 -16.43 22.48
C GLU A 151 20.36 -16.06 22.47
N ASN A 152 19.62 -16.56 23.46
CA ASN A 152 18.18 -16.34 23.62
C ASN A 152 17.91 -15.08 24.46
N TYR A 153 18.63 -14.00 24.21
CA TYR A 153 18.43 -12.71 24.88
C TYR A 153 18.43 -11.57 23.87
N LEU A 154 17.75 -10.48 24.21
CA LEU A 154 17.79 -9.26 23.43
C LEU A 154 19.09 -8.54 23.80
N HIS A 155 19.94 -8.28 22.80
CA HIS A 155 21.07 -7.38 22.98
C HIS A 155 20.54 -5.99 23.33
N THR A 156 20.79 -5.56 24.56
CA THR A 156 20.43 -4.23 25.06
C THR A 156 21.59 -3.24 24.95
N ASP A 157 22.77 -3.72 24.56
CA ASP A 157 23.93 -2.90 24.27
C ASP A 157 23.66 -1.94 23.10
N ILE A 158 23.80 -0.65 23.36
CA ILE A 158 23.47 0.41 22.39
C ILE A 158 24.38 0.37 21.17
N ASP A 159 25.67 0.07 21.36
CA ASP A 159 26.64 -0.01 20.26
C ASP A 159 26.33 -1.18 19.33
N SER A 160 25.95 -2.33 19.88
CA SER A 160 25.51 -3.50 19.12
C SER A 160 24.23 -3.24 18.32
N ILE A 161 23.21 -2.62 18.93
CA ILE A 161 21.98 -2.24 18.23
C ILE A 161 22.29 -1.23 17.10
N LYS A 162 23.13 -0.24 17.39
CA LYS A 162 23.55 0.78 16.42
C LYS A 162 24.27 0.16 15.23
N GLN A 163 25.16 -0.82 15.47
CA GLN A 163 25.84 -1.55 14.40
C GLN A 163 24.84 -2.28 13.49
N VAL A 164 23.84 -2.97 14.06
CA VAL A 164 22.78 -3.62 13.27
C VAL A 164 21.97 -2.62 12.45
N ILE A 165 21.63 -1.47 13.03
CA ILE A 165 20.96 -0.36 12.32
C ILE A 165 21.85 0.13 11.17
N ASP A 166 23.13 0.35 11.42
CA ASP A 166 24.02 0.92 10.42
C ASP A 166 24.26 -0.01 9.22
N ASP A 167 24.36 -1.31 9.48
CA ASP A 167 24.63 -2.33 8.48
C ASP A 167 23.39 -2.73 7.67
N ASN A 168 22.20 -2.72 8.30
CA ASN A 168 21.00 -3.33 7.70
C ASN A 168 19.88 -2.34 7.39
N LEU A 169 19.81 -1.19 8.07
CA LEU A 169 18.72 -0.24 7.83
C LEU A 169 18.93 0.42 6.46
N LYS A 170 17.90 0.32 5.63
CA LYS A 170 17.85 0.78 4.25
C LYS A 170 16.58 1.57 4.01
N TYR A 171 16.57 2.38 2.96
CA TYR A 171 15.42 3.23 2.63
C TYR A 171 14.11 2.44 2.46
N GLU A 172 14.15 1.20 1.97
CA GLU A 172 12.98 0.31 1.86
C GLU A 172 12.27 0.06 3.21
N HIS A 173 13.01 0.10 4.33
CA HIS A 173 12.47 -0.05 5.68
C HIS A 173 11.83 1.24 6.22
N ILE A 174 12.06 2.37 5.57
CA ILE A 174 11.44 3.67 5.90
C ILE A 174 10.05 3.75 5.26
N ILE A 175 9.84 3.05 4.14
CA ILE A 175 8.53 2.98 3.48
C ILE A 175 7.53 2.31 4.43
N GLY A 176 6.39 2.96 4.65
CA GLY A 176 5.39 2.51 5.61
C GLY A 176 5.55 3.12 7.01
N GLY A 177 6.51 4.02 7.22
CA GLY A 177 6.66 4.75 8.46
C GLY A 177 7.05 3.83 9.62
N GLN A 178 6.35 3.95 10.74
CA GLN A 178 6.63 3.13 11.92
C GLN A 178 6.49 1.62 11.69
N GLU A 179 5.59 1.19 10.80
CA GLU A 179 5.39 -0.23 10.47
C GLU A 179 6.60 -0.80 9.72
N GLY A 180 7.22 0.00 8.84
CA GLY A 180 8.46 -0.36 8.16
C GLY A 180 9.60 -0.60 9.14
N ILE A 181 9.71 0.27 10.15
CA ILE A 181 10.69 0.12 11.24
C ILE A 181 10.38 -1.12 12.10
N ALA A 182 9.12 -1.41 12.40
CA ALA A 182 8.74 -2.62 13.14
C ALA A 182 9.18 -3.90 12.41
N ARG A 183 8.96 -3.97 11.09
CA ARG A 183 9.41 -5.08 10.25
C ARG A 183 10.93 -5.21 10.21
N PHE A 184 11.64 -4.08 10.16
CA PHE A 184 13.10 -4.06 10.26
C PHE A 184 13.58 -4.64 11.59
N VAL A 185 13.02 -4.16 12.72
CA VAL A 185 13.41 -4.61 14.06
C VAL A 185 13.14 -6.10 14.22
N PHE A 186 11.96 -6.57 13.83
CA PHE A 186 11.61 -7.99 13.88
C PHE A 186 12.60 -8.86 13.09
N LYS A 187 12.95 -8.42 11.87
CA LYS A 187 13.84 -9.16 10.98
C LYS A 187 15.29 -9.20 11.45
N PHE A 188 15.85 -8.06 11.89
CA PHE A 188 17.29 -7.91 12.10
C PHE A 188 17.72 -7.85 13.56
N LEU A 189 16.86 -7.42 14.48
CA LEU A 189 17.16 -7.35 15.91
C LEU A 189 16.54 -8.51 16.70
N LEU A 190 15.36 -8.96 16.30
CA LEU A 190 14.67 -10.09 16.94
C LEU A 190 14.93 -11.42 16.21
N ASN A 191 15.69 -11.39 15.10
CA ASN A 191 16.21 -12.55 14.36
C ASN A 191 15.14 -13.58 13.95
N ASN A 192 13.90 -13.14 13.69
CA ASN A 192 12.72 -14.00 13.49
C ASN A 192 12.45 -15.00 14.65
N ASN A 193 13.11 -14.85 15.79
CA ASN A 193 13.00 -15.76 16.91
C ASN A 193 12.11 -15.11 17.98
N SER A 194 10.81 -15.41 17.92
CA SER A 194 9.77 -14.86 18.82
C SER A 194 10.04 -15.09 20.32
N ASN A 195 11.00 -15.96 20.64
CA ASN A 195 11.44 -16.21 22.01
C ASN A 195 12.34 -15.10 22.60
N ILE A 196 13.01 -14.29 21.77
CA ILE A 196 13.91 -13.22 22.24
C ILE A 196 13.09 -12.06 22.83
N TYR A 197 11.98 -11.72 22.19
CA TYR A 197 11.08 -10.65 22.60
C TYR A 197 9.64 -11.10 22.31
N SER A 198 8.88 -11.42 23.36
CA SER A 198 7.60 -12.13 23.23
C SER A 198 6.44 -11.29 23.77
N CYS A 199 5.30 -11.31 23.08
CA CYS A 199 4.07 -10.73 23.62
C CYS A 199 3.44 -11.70 24.63
N VAL A 200 3.36 -11.28 25.89
CA VAL A 200 2.77 -12.08 26.97
C VAL A 200 1.30 -11.74 27.24
N ASN A 201 0.84 -10.59 26.76
CA ASN A 201 -0.56 -10.20 26.84
C ASN A 201 -0.89 -9.18 25.74
N HIS A 202 -1.62 -9.61 24.71
CA HIS A 202 -2.03 -8.77 23.59
C HIS A 202 -2.96 -7.61 24.01
N GLU A 203 -3.97 -7.90 24.84
CA GLU A 203 -4.96 -6.89 25.27
C GLU A 203 -4.31 -5.73 26.03
N LYS A 204 -3.32 -6.06 26.86
CA LYS A 204 -2.59 -5.10 27.68
C LYS A 204 -1.29 -4.62 27.05
N LYS A 205 -0.95 -5.14 25.85
CA LYS A 205 0.24 -4.79 25.07
C LYS A 205 1.53 -4.93 25.90
N PHE A 206 1.64 -6.05 26.63
CA PHE A 206 2.83 -6.38 27.41
C PHE A 206 3.75 -7.32 26.64
N PHE A 207 5.03 -6.97 26.63
CA PHE A 207 6.10 -7.76 26.06
C PHE A 207 7.12 -8.11 27.14
N ASN A 208 7.79 -9.25 26.98
CA ASN A 208 8.89 -9.66 27.84
C ASN A 208 10.10 -10.04 26.99
N PHE A 209 11.30 -9.75 27.50
CA PHE A 209 12.55 -10.23 26.93
C PHE A 209 13.56 -10.52 28.03
N LEU A 210 14.53 -11.38 27.74
CA LEU A 210 15.71 -11.58 28.59
C LEU A 210 16.79 -10.59 28.15
N ASN A 211 17.38 -9.87 29.08
CA ASN A 211 18.58 -9.06 28.79
C ASN A 211 19.85 -9.93 28.86
N GLU A 212 20.99 -9.33 28.56
CA GLU A 212 22.31 -9.97 28.58
C GLU A 212 22.73 -10.47 29.98
N GLN A 213 22.13 -9.92 31.04
CA GLN A 213 22.34 -10.34 32.43
C GLN A 213 21.47 -11.54 32.82
N GLY A 214 20.55 -11.97 31.95
CA GLY A 214 19.60 -13.05 32.21
C GLY A 214 18.34 -12.61 32.98
N ASP A 215 18.14 -11.31 33.18
CA ASP A 215 16.95 -10.77 33.83
C ASP A 215 15.78 -10.68 32.84
N MET A 216 14.59 -11.06 33.31
CA MET A 216 13.36 -10.88 32.55
C MET A 216 12.88 -9.44 32.69
N ILE A 217 12.95 -8.69 31.59
CA ILE A 217 12.47 -7.32 31.49
C ILE A 217 11.04 -7.31 30.96
N LYS A 218 10.16 -6.55 31.62
CA LYS A 218 8.80 -6.28 31.15
C LYS A 218 8.79 -4.96 30.38
N ASP A 219 8.35 -5.01 29.13
CA ASP A 219 8.18 -3.85 28.28
C ASP A 219 6.69 -3.62 27.99
N LYS A 220 6.13 -2.58 28.60
CA LYS A 220 4.74 -2.19 28.34
C LYS A 220 4.70 -1.28 27.13
N ASN A 221 3.85 -1.60 26.16
CA ASN A 221 3.69 -0.86 24.90
C ASN A 221 4.97 -0.76 24.05
N ALA A 222 5.91 -1.71 24.17
CA ALA A 222 7.18 -1.69 23.45
C ALA A 222 8.01 -0.40 23.65
N LYS A 223 7.86 0.27 24.81
CA LYS A 223 8.52 1.54 25.12
C LYS A 223 10.00 1.36 25.42
N VAL A 224 10.40 0.27 26.08
CA VAL A 224 11.81 -0.04 26.33
C VAL A 224 12.52 -0.30 25.01
N LEU A 225 11.96 -1.15 24.15
CA LEU A 225 12.50 -1.44 22.82
C LEU A 225 12.60 -0.17 21.97
N THR A 226 11.53 0.64 21.93
CA THR A 226 11.55 1.91 21.17
C THR A 226 12.62 2.88 21.69
N SER A 227 12.79 2.96 23.02
CA SER A 227 13.83 3.78 23.64
C SER A 227 15.24 3.30 23.28
N LEU A 228 15.49 1.99 23.26
CA LEU A 228 16.78 1.43 22.87
C LEU A 228 17.12 1.80 21.41
N LEU A 229 16.15 1.71 20.49
CA LEU A 229 16.35 2.11 19.10
C LEU A 229 16.67 3.60 18.96
N TRP A 230 16.02 4.44 19.76
CA TRP A 230 16.25 5.88 19.74
C TRP A 230 17.64 6.25 20.26
N GLN A 231 18.07 5.60 21.36
CA GLN A 231 19.42 5.73 21.92
C GLN A 231 20.49 5.20 20.95
N ALA A 232 20.17 4.16 20.17
CA ALA A 232 20.99 3.63 19.09
C ALA A 232 20.92 4.46 17.79
N GLU A 233 20.38 5.69 17.86
CA GLU A 233 20.40 6.67 16.78
C GLU A 233 19.64 6.26 15.50
N ILE A 234 18.61 5.40 15.62
CA ILE A 234 17.82 4.94 14.46
C ILE A 234 17.29 6.11 13.62
N PHE A 235 16.83 7.18 14.25
CA PHE A 235 16.27 8.31 13.55
C PHE A 235 17.33 9.11 12.77
N GLN A 236 18.56 9.18 13.27
CA GLN A 236 19.65 9.84 12.55
C GLN A 236 19.97 9.07 11.26
N LYS A 237 19.98 7.73 11.32
CA LYS A 237 20.13 6.87 10.14
C LYS A 237 18.97 7.05 9.16
N VAL A 238 17.72 7.07 9.64
CA VAL A 238 16.53 7.34 8.83
C VAL A 238 16.65 8.69 8.14
N HIS A 239 17.00 9.75 8.86
CA HIS A 239 17.20 11.09 8.31
C HIS A 239 18.23 11.10 7.19
N LYS A 240 19.40 10.49 7.41
CA LYS A 240 20.46 10.40 6.39
C LYS A 240 19.97 9.70 5.12
N LEU A 241 19.29 8.56 5.27
CA LEU A 241 18.76 7.78 4.14
C LEU A 241 17.64 8.54 3.40
N SER A 242 16.74 9.20 4.14
CA SER A 242 15.66 9.99 3.58
C SER A 242 16.19 11.18 2.77
N VAL A 243 17.12 11.97 3.32
CA VAL A 243 17.73 13.10 2.62
C VAL A 243 18.43 12.66 1.33
N GLN A 244 19.19 11.56 1.38
CA GLN A 244 19.83 11.00 0.20
C GLN A 244 18.82 10.63 -0.89
N LYS A 245 17.67 10.07 -0.50
CA LYS A 245 16.65 9.63 -1.45
C LYS A 245 15.77 10.76 -1.99
N PHE A 246 15.52 11.81 -1.20
CA PHE A 246 14.65 12.93 -1.59
C PHE A 246 15.14 13.67 -2.83
N LEU A 247 16.46 13.70 -3.05
CA LEU A 247 17.06 14.36 -4.21
C LEU A 247 16.66 13.71 -5.54
N ASP A 248 16.34 12.41 -5.52
CA ASP A 248 16.03 11.62 -6.71
C ASP A 248 14.52 11.47 -6.94
N MET A 249 13.68 11.99 -6.03
CA MET A 249 12.24 11.76 -6.03
C MET A 249 11.47 12.79 -6.84
N ASN A 250 10.40 12.34 -7.49
CA ASN A 250 9.43 13.28 -8.03
C ASN A 250 8.56 13.89 -6.89
N PRO A 251 7.85 15.01 -7.14
CA PRO A 251 7.08 15.70 -6.09
C PRO A 251 6.00 14.85 -5.41
N GLN A 252 5.44 13.83 -6.08
CA GLN A 252 4.44 12.95 -5.47
C GLN A 252 5.09 11.94 -4.53
N GLU A 253 6.18 11.32 -4.94
CA GLU A 253 6.97 10.40 -4.11
C GLU A 253 7.51 11.11 -2.87
N LEU A 254 8.04 12.32 -3.04
CA LEU A 254 8.55 13.14 -1.94
C LEU A 254 7.46 13.41 -0.90
N LYS A 255 6.24 13.73 -1.34
CA LYS A 255 5.10 13.96 -0.44
C LYS A 255 4.78 12.74 0.41
N PHE A 256 4.78 11.54 -0.19
CA PHE A 256 4.53 10.31 0.57
C PHE A 256 5.68 9.98 1.50
N SER A 257 6.92 10.15 1.03
CA SER A 257 8.07 9.88 1.88
C SER A 257 8.17 10.81 3.07
N MET A 258 7.78 12.09 2.94
CA MET A 258 7.71 13.01 4.08
C MET A 258 6.71 12.55 5.13
N VAL A 259 5.59 11.94 4.72
CA VAL A 259 4.62 11.35 5.66
C VAL A 259 5.26 10.22 6.46
N TYR A 260 5.97 9.28 5.79
CA TYR A 260 6.64 8.18 6.48
C TYR A 260 7.77 8.67 7.39
N TYR A 261 8.53 9.65 6.94
CA TYR A 261 9.59 10.26 7.73
C TYR A 261 9.06 10.91 9.02
N GLU A 262 8.01 11.72 8.92
CA GLU A 262 7.39 12.33 10.11
C GLU A 262 6.73 11.27 11.02
N ASP A 263 6.15 10.22 10.45
CA ASP A 263 5.59 9.10 11.22
C ASP A 263 6.66 8.40 12.07
N ILE A 264 7.85 8.17 11.50
CA ILE A 264 9.00 7.58 12.22
C ILE A 264 9.57 8.57 13.24
N LYS A 265 9.66 9.85 12.90
CA LYS A 265 10.11 10.91 13.84
C LYS A 265 9.25 10.95 15.09
N ASN A 266 7.93 10.79 14.92
CA ASN A 266 6.97 10.79 16.03
C ASN A 266 7.04 9.53 16.90
N MET A 267 7.76 8.49 16.48
CA MET A 267 7.87 7.21 17.18
C MET A 267 8.43 7.35 18.60
N GLU A 268 9.28 8.35 18.87
CA GLU A 268 9.80 8.65 20.22
C GLU A 268 8.66 8.90 21.22
N TYR A 269 7.66 9.66 20.81
CA TYR A 269 6.54 10.05 21.66
C TYR A 269 5.37 9.07 21.53
N ASP A 270 5.03 8.71 20.30
CA ASP A 270 3.93 7.83 19.94
C ASP A 270 4.40 6.69 19.03
N ASN A 271 4.54 5.50 19.61
CA ASN A 271 4.98 4.29 18.93
C ASN A 271 3.81 3.33 18.65
N GLU A 272 2.57 3.83 18.57
CA GLU A 272 1.37 3.00 18.41
C GLU A 272 1.44 2.08 17.19
N LYS A 273 1.76 2.62 16.02
CA LYS A 273 1.84 1.84 14.77
C LYS A 273 3.00 0.86 14.78
N PHE A 274 4.15 1.28 15.33
CA PHE A 274 5.30 0.39 15.52
C PHE A 274 4.92 -0.82 16.37
N ARG A 275 4.35 -0.57 17.54
CA ARG A 275 3.93 -1.58 18.51
C ARG A 275 2.83 -2.49 17.95
N ASP A 276 1.82 -1.93 17.32
CA ASP A 276 0.70 -2.70 16.80
C ASP A 276 1.14 -3.57 15.61
N CYS A 277 2.09 -3.10 14.79
CA CYS A 277 2.74 -3.94 13.80
C CYS A 277 3.64 -5.01 14.43
N LEU A 278 4.37 -4.73 15.52
CA LEU A 278 5.11 -5.78 16.22
C LEU A 278 4.19 -6.87 16.78
N LEU A 279 3.01 -6.50 17.29
CA LEU A 279 2.02 -7.47 17.77
C LEU A 279 1.52 -8.41 16.67
N THR A 280 1.51 -7.99 15.40
CA THR A 280 1.10 -8.88 14.30
C THR A 280 2.24 -9.77 13.80
N LEU A 281 3.48 -9.42 14.11
CA LEU A 281 4.68 -10.14 13.70
C LEU A 281 5.14 -11.20 14.73
N LEU A 282 4.84 -10.98 16.01
CA LEU A 282 5.18 -11.87 17.13
C LEU A 282 4.10 -12.92 17.42
#